data_AF-A0A944GR08-F1
#
_entry.id   AF-A0A944GR08-F1
#
_cell.length_a   1.000
_cell.length_b   1.000
_cell.length_c   1.000
_cell.angle_alpha   90.00
_cell.angle_beta   90.00
_cell.angle_gamma   90.00
#
_symmetry.space_group_name_H-M   'P 1'
#
loop_
_entity.id
_entity.type
_entity.pdbx_description
1 polymer ?
#
loop_
_entity_poly.entity_id
_entity_poly.type
_entity_poly.pdbx_seq_one_letter_code
_entity_poly.pdbx_strand_id
1 'polypeptide(L)'
;HYDAFPAVVEEYMDKVNAKLGTDYKLFNYYGAPDADRVIVAMGSICDVIEEVIDYLNAHGEKVGLVKPRLYRPWVSARFCEAIPASCTKLAVLDRTKEPGSAGEPLFQDVITALAQEGRSIGTVTRGRYGLGSKDTPPSSVFAIYAELAKDEPKREFTIGIVDDVTNLSLPEDENCPNTAAEGTIECKCWGLGGDGTVGANKNSIKIIGDHTDKYVQAYFQYDSKKTGGITISHLRFGDNPIKSPYYVNKADFVACHNPSYITKGMRIVQDVKPGGSFLINCQRDMEGLEEHLDAASKRYIAANNVQLYTIDATELAIQVGMGKRTNTILQSAFFTLSGVLPQADALQYMKDAATRSYMKKGQDVVDCNHKAIDAGATAFHRVEVPASWADAVDTTTAPELVGRPEVIKQVTQIMKPVGNMDGDRLPVSVFMDHVDGQFETGAANYEKRFVAVTAPTWDPEKCIQCNQCTFVCPHACIRPYALDAQEMAGAPAQTKHAPVKAGKAKGLYEYSLAVSPMDCMGCGVCIGMCKVGAIEMAPAEREFEQQESFDYCALNVSVKPETVDLTLKGMQFKHPLLEYSG
;
A
#
# COMPACT_ATOMS: atom_id res chain seq x y z
N HIS A 1 18.71 -41.40 -14.97
CA HIS A 1 18.53 -39.96 -15.32
C HIS A 1 18.44 -39.09 -14.07
N TYR A 2 17.43 -39.28 -13.20
CA TYR A 2 17.27 -38.48 -11.98
C TYR A 2 18.47 -38.56 -11.02
N ASP A 3 19.09 -39.74 -10.85
CA ASP A 3 20.25 -39.89 -9.96
C ASP A 3 21.50 -39.11 -10.42
N ALA A 4 21.66 -38.94 -11.74
CA ALA A 4 22.78 -38.21 -12.32
C ALA A 4 22.54 -36.69 -12.40
N PHE A 5 21.28 -36.26 -12.31
CA PHE A 5 20.90 -34.87 -12.54
C PHE A 5 21.52 -33.87 -11.54
N PRO A 6 21.60 -34.16 -10.22
CA PRO A 6 22.25 -33.25 -9.28
C PRO A 6 23.71 -32.93 -9.63
N ALA A 7 24.48 -33.92 -10.11
CA ALA A 7 25.87 -33.71 -10.53
C ALA A 7 25.96 -32.78 -11.76
N VAL A 8 25.00 -32.88 -12.69
CA VAL A 8 24.91 -31.94 -13.82
C VAL A 8 24.61 -30.52 -13.32
N VAL A 9 23.72 -30.37 -12.33
CA VAL A 9 23.42 -29.06 -11.75
C VAL A 9 24.66 -28.47 -11.07
N GLU A 10 25.39 -29.25 -10.27
CA GLU A 10 26.66 -28.83 -9.66
C GLU A 10 27.68 -28.39 -10.71
N GLU A 11 27.86 -29.17 -11.80
CA GLU A 11 28.78 -28.83 -12.89
C GLU A 11 28.47 -27.45 -13.50
N TYR A 12 27.19 -27.14 -13.73
CA TYR A 12 26.80 -25.83 -14.28
C TYR A 12 26.86 -24.71 -13.24
N MET A 13 26.56 -24.99 -11.96
CA MET A 13 26.79 -24.02 -10.88
C MET A 13 28.27 -23.64 -10.81
N ASP A 14 29.18 -24.61 -10.88
CA ASP A 14 30.63 -24.36 -10.86
C ASP A 14 31.09 -23.52 -12.05
N LYS A 15 30.55 -23.76 -13.24
CA LYS A 15 30.82 -22.92 -14.42
C LYS A 15 30.34 -21.47 -14.23
N VAL A 16 29.17 -21.27 -13.60
CA VAL A 16 28.65 -19.93 -13.29
C VAL A 16 29.51 -19.26 -12.21
N ASN A 17 29.85 -20.00 -11.15
CA ASN A 17 30.71 -19.57 -10.06
C ASN A 17 32.08 -19.09 -10.56
N ALA A 18 32.74 -19.88 -11.41
CA ALA A 18 34.03 -19.51 -12.01
C ALA A 18 33.96 -18.23 -12.85
N LYS A 19 32.80 -17.92 -13.46
CA LYS A 19 32.61 -16.75 -14.31
C LYS A 19 32.21 -15.49 -13.53
N LEU A 20 31.36 -15.64 -12.52
CA LEU A 20 30.75 -14.51 -11.79
C LEU A 20 31.36 -14.27 -10.41
N GLY A 21 32.25 -15.15 -9.94
CA GLY A 21 32.79 -15.10 -8.58
C GLY A 21 31.75 -15.47 -7.51
N THR A 22 30.71 -16.21 -7.88
CA THR A 22 29.67 -16.70 -6.96
C THR A 22 30.06 -18.06 -6.36
N ASP A 23 29.30 -18.55 -5.38
CA ASP A 23 29.48 -19.87 -4.75
C ASP A 23 28.14 -20.63 -4.67
N TYR A 24 27.43 -20.79 -5.78
CA TYR A 24 26.21 -21.60 -5.80
C TYR A 24 26.55 -23.08 -5.57
N LYS A 25 25.79 -23.72 -4.68
CA LYS A 25 25.80 -25.16 -4.39
C LYS A 25 24.36 -25.67 -4.37
N LEU A 26 24.15 -26.98 -4.36
CA LEU A 26 22.79 -27.54 -4.19
C LEU A 26 22.14 -27.06 -2.90
N PHE A 27 22.95 -26.96 -1.84
CA PHE A 27 22.61 -26.39 -0.54
C PHE A 27 23.75 -25.46 -0.12
N ASN A 28 23.45 -24.18 0.08
CA ASN A 28 24.43 -23.20 0.54
C ASN A 28 24.28 -22.94 2.02
N TYR A 29 25.38 -22.99 2.78
CA TYR A 29 25.42 -22.51 4.15
C TYR A 29 25.82 -21.02 4.21
N TYR A 30 25.30 -20.29 5.18
CA TYR A 30 25.70 -18.93 5.53
C TYR A 30 25.59 -18.71 7.04
N GLY A 31 26.55 -18.02 7.64
CA GLY A 31 26.58 -17.69 9.07
C GLY A 31 27.80 -18.25 9.78
N ALA A 32 27.73 -18.33 11.10
CA ALA A 32 28.86 -18.70 11.94
C ALA A 32 29.30 -20.15 11.65
N PRO A 33 30.61 -20.45 11.47
CA PRO A 33 31.08 -21.83 11.25
C PRO A 33 30.74 -22.78 12.41
N ASP A 34 30.57 -22.23 13.61
CA ASP A 34 30.21 -22.93 14.85
C ASP A 34 28.77 -22.63 15.30
N ALA A 35 27.86 -22.30 14.37
CA ALA A 35 26.46 -22.03 14.68
C ALA A 35 25.80 -23.19 15.42
N ASP A 36 25.05 -22.89 16.48
CA ASP A 36 24.27 -23.85 17.26
C ASP A 36 22.78 -23.85 16.89
N ARG A 37 22.29 -22.75 16.29
CA ARG A 37 20.93 -22.54 15.81
C ARG A 37 20.93 -22.19 14.33
N VAL A 38 20.25 -22.99 13.52
CA VAL A 38 20.24 -22.86 12.06
C VAL A 38 18.83 -22.76 11.51
N ILE A 39 18.60 -21.87 10.56
CA ILE A 39 17.37 -21.83 9.76
C ILE A 39 17.60 -22.61 8.46
N VAL A 40 16.58 -23.34 7.98
CA VAL A 40 16.53 -23.88 6.62
C VAL A 40 15.39 -23.20 5.90
N ALA A 41 15.69 -22.45 4.84
CA ALA A 41 14.68 -21.69 4.10
C ALA A 41 15.04 -21.59 2.62
N MET A 42 14.01 -21.39 1.79
CA MET A 42 14.16 -21.28 0.33
C MET A 42 13.47 -20.01 -0.18
N GLY A 43 14.05 -19.41 -1.24
CA GLY A 43 13.51 -18.19 -1.87
C GLY A 43 14.03 -16.91 -1.22
N SER A 44 13.30 -15.81 -1.43
CA SER A 44 13.75 -14.45 -1.09
C SER A 44 13.99 -14.20 0.42
N ILE A 45 13.35 -14.96 1.30
CA ILE A 45 13.58 -14.82 2.75
C ILE A 45 15.04 -15.10 3.13
N CYS A 46 15.77 -15.86 2.31
CA CYS A 46 17.19 -16.15 2.56
C CYS A 46 18.00 -14.87 2.69
N ASP A 47 17.72 -13.85 1.87
CA ASP A 47 18.46 -12.58 1.89
C ASP A 47 18.18 -11.80 3.19
N VAL A 48 16.92 -11.79 3.65
CA VAL A 48 16.53 -11.19 4.95
C VAL A 48 17.22 -11.92 6.11
N ILE A 49 17.26 -13.25 6.05
CA ILE A 49 17.90 -14.07 7.08
C ILE A 49 19.42 -13.83 7.11
N GLU A 50 20.08 -13.71 5.95
CA GLU A 50 21.50 -13.33 5.90
C GLU A 50 21.76 -12.00 6.58
N GLU A 51 20.92 -11.00 6.32
CA GLU A 51 21.04 -9.65 6.89
C GLU A 51 20.93 -9.68 8.43
N VAL A 52 19.98 -10.46 8.96
CA VAL A 52 19.82 -10.65 10.40
C VAL A 52 20.94 -11.51 11.01
N ILE A 53 21.45 -12.51 10.29
CA ILE A 53 22.62 -13.30 10.70
C ILE A 53 23.85 -12.39 10.83
N ASP A 54 24.08 -11.49 9.88
CA ASP A 54 25.22 -10.57 9.92
C ASP A 54 25.16 -9.69 11.17
N TYR A 55 23.98 -9.16 11.49
CA TYR A 55 23.75 -8.41 12.72
C TYR A 55 23.99 -9.27 13.96
N LEU A 56 23.34 -10.44 14.08
CA LEU A 56 23.42 -11.29 15.27
C LEU A 56 24.84 -11.83 15.51
N ASN A 57 25.54 -12.28 14.46
CA ASN A 57 26.91 -12.78 14.58
C ASN A 57 27.88 -11.67 14.98
N ALA A 58 27.71 -10.44 14.48
CA ALA A 58 28.48 -9.27 14.93
C ALA A 58 28.26 -8.96 16.42
N HIS A 59 27.12 -9.38 16.98
CA HIS A 59 26.78 -9.27 18.40
C HIS A 59 27.06 -10.57 19.20
N GLY A 60 27.84 -11.50 18.63
CA GLY A 60 28.34 -12.69 19.33
C GLY A 60 27.40 -13.89 19.36
N GLU A 61 26.25 -13.81 18.69
CA GLU A 61 25.37 -14.97 18.52
C GLU A 61 25.95 -15.96 17.51
N LYS A 62 25.57 -17.24 17.65
CA LYS A 62 26.07 -18.34 16.83
C LYS A 62 24.97 -18.87 15.94
N VAL A 63 24.60 -18.09 14.93
CA VAL A 63 23.45 -18.39 14.07
C VAL A 63 23.85 -18.63 12.61
N GLY A 64 23.05 -19.45 11.93
CA GLY A 64 23.29 -19.82 10.54
C GLY A 64 22.02 -20.10 9.74
N LEU A 65 22.21 -20.27 8.44
CA LEU A 65 21.19 -20.55 7.44
C LEU A 65 21.70 -21.57 6.42
N VAL A 66 20.88 -22.58 6.11
CA VAL A 66 21.04 -23.44 4.95
C VAL A 66 19.99 -23.07 3.91
N LYS A 67 20.44 -22.86 2.67
CA LYS A 67 19.63 -22.42 1.53
C LYS A 67 19.57 -23.54 0.49
N PRO A 68 18.51 -24.35 0.45
CA PRO A 68 18.25 -25.23 -0.68
C PRO A 68 18.11 -24.42 -1.97
N ARG A 69 18.98 -24.71 -2.95
CA ARG A 69 18.93 -24.13 -4.30
C ARG A 69 18.27 -25.10 -5.28
N LEU A 70 18.59 -26.39 -5.15
CA LEU A 70 17.93 -27.48 -5.87
C LEU A 70 16.98 -28.19 -4.92
N TYR A 71 15.69 -27.85 -4.95
CA TYR A 71 14.68 -28.52 -4.13
C TYR A 71 14.40 -29.95 -4.61
N ARG A 72 14.41 -30.18 -5.93
CA ARG A 72 14.21 -31.49 -6.53
C ARG A 72 15.14 -31.71 -7.74
N PRO A 73 15.78 -32.88 -7.85
CA PRO A 73 15.85 -33.96 -6.87
C PRO A 73 16.57 -33.55 -5.57
N TRP A 74 16.10 -34.05 -4.43
CA TRP A 74 16.70 -33.75 -3.12
C TRP A 74 17.90 -34.68 -2.86
N VAL A 75 19.03 -34.12 -2.40
CA VAL A 75 20.26 -34.88 -2.14
C VAL A 75 20.59 -34.82 -0.64
N SER A 76 20.13 -35.82 0.11
CA SER A 76 20.19 -35.85 1.59
C SER A 76 21.62 -35.70 2.15
N ALA A 77 22.59 -36.41 1.58
CA ALA A 77 24.00 -36.29 1.96
C ALA A 77 24.53 -34.85 1.83
N ARG A 78 24.31 -34.20 0.68
CA ARG A 78 24.73 -32.80 0.44
C ARG A 78 24.03 -31.81 1.36
N PHE A 79 22.76 -32.06 1.69
CA PHE A 79 22.04 -31.24 2.66
C PHE A 79 22.67 -31.36 4.06
N CYS A 80 22.94 -32.58 4.53
CA CYS A 80 23.54 -32.80 5.85
C CYS A 80 24.99 -32.28 5.93
N GLU A 81 25.75 -32.34 4.84
CA GLU A 81 27.09 -31.73 4.71
C GLU A 81 27.05 -30.20 4.91
N ALA A 82 25.98 -29.54 4.46
CA ALA A 82 25.84 -28.08 4.60
C ALA A 82 25.48 -27.63 6.03
N ILE A 83 25.06 -28.55 6.92
CA ILE A 83 24.71 -28.21 8.31
C ILE A 83 25.97 -28.27 9.20
N PRO A 84 26.36 -27.16 9.86
CA PRO A 84 27.49 -27.14 10.80
C PRO A 84 27.41 -28.25 11.85
N ALA A 85 28.54 -28.89 12.17
CA ALA A 85 28.60 -29.97 13.14
C ALA A 85 28.09 -29.56 14.54
N SER A 86 28.23 -28.29 14.89
CA SER A 86 27.79 -27.65 16.13
C SER A 86 26.27 -27.42 16.23
N CYS A 87 25.53 -27.55 15.12
CA CYS A 87 24.11 -27.25 15.09
C CYS A 87 23.33 -28.22 16.00
N THR A 88 22.61 -27.67 16.98
CA THR A 88 21.78 -28.44 17.92
C THR A 88 20.29 -28.19 17.72
N LYS A 89 19.91 -27.04 17.14
CA LYS A 89 18.52 -26.64 16.89
C LYS A 89 18.34 -26.11 15.48
N LEU A 90 17.27 -26.53 14.82
CA LEU A 90 16.97 -26.19 13.44
C LEU A 90 15.52 -25.72 13.29
N ALA A 91 15.28 -24.60 12.60
CA ALA A 91 13.95 -24.18 12.17
C ALA A 91 13.82 -24.30 10.65
N VAL A 92 12.85 -25.08 10.17
CA VAL A 92 12.54 -25.19 8.73
C VAL A 92 11.39 -24.25 8.39
N LEU A 93 11.60 -23.38 7.40
CA LEU A 93 10.62 -22.37 6.98
C LEU A 93 10.00 -22.72 5.63
N ASP A 94 8.69 -22.89 5.64
CA ASP A 94 7.88 -23.19 4.47
C ASP A 94 6.99 -22.00 4.08
N ARG A 95 7.05 -21.61 2.80
CA ARG A 95 6.17 -20.57 2.23
C ARG A 95 4.89 -21.18 1.65
N THR A 96 4.29 -22.09 2.41
CA THR A 96 3.05 -22.80 2.03
C THR A 96 2.30 -23.22 3.29
N LYS A 97 1.06 -23.68 3.14
CA LYS A 97 0.27 -24.32 4.19
C LYS A 97 -0.41 -25.53 3.59
N GLU A 98 -0.20 -26.69 4.20
CA GLU A 98 -0.89 -27.94 3.86
C GLU A 98 -1.81 -28.35 5.03
N PRO A 99 -3.09 -27.95 5.02
CA PRO A 99 -4.00 -28.21 6.13
C PRO A 99 -4.14 -29.71 6.43
N GLY A 100 -3.92 -30.08 7.70
CA GLY A 100 -4.02 -31.47 8.16
C GLY A 100 -2.78 -32.34 7.89
N SER A 101 -1.73 -31.79 7.29
CA SER A 101 -0.48 -32.52 7.03
C SER A 101 0.32 -32.78 8.31
N ALA A 102 1.23 -33.76 8.24
CA ALA A 102 2.22 -34.01 9.29
C ALA A 102 3.34 -32.95 9.34
N GLY A 103 3.34 -31.99 8.42
CA GLY A 103 4.27 -30.87 8.29
C GLY A 103 4.35 -30.39 6.86
N GLU A 104 4.85 -29.18 6.63
CA GLU A 104 5.01 -28.65 5.28
C GLU A 104 6.13 -29.38 4.50
N PRO A 105 6.16 -29.27 3.15
CA PRO A 105 7.01 -30.09 2.30
C PRO A 105 8.51 -30.01 2.61
N LEU A 106 9.07 -28.80 2.76
CA LEU A 106 10.50 -28.66 3.04
C LEU A 106 10.84 -29.24 4.41
N PHE A 107 10.00 -29.00 5.42
CA PHE A 107 10.14 -29.63 6.73
C PHE A 107 10.17 -31.16 6.64
N GLN A 108 9.23 -31.78 5.90
CA GLN A 108 9.21 -33.24 5.76
C GLN A 108 10.47 -33.79 5.07
N ASP A 109 10.99 -33.10 4.04
CA ASP A 109 12.23 -33.50 3.38
C ASP A 109 13.44 -33.38 4.29
N VAL A 110 13.52 -32.32 5.10
CA VAL A 110 14.60 -32.12 6.08
C VAL A 110 14.59 -33.25 7.11
N ILE A 111 13.43 -33.56 7.69
CA ILE A 111 13.29 -34.68 8.64
C ILE A 111 13.72 -36.00 7.99
N THR A 112 13.25 -36.25 6.76
CA THR A 112 13.60 -37.46 6.00
C THR A 112 15.10 -37.55 5.74
N ALA A 113 15.74 -36.44 5.35
CA ALA A 113 17.17 -36.38 5.05
C ALA A 113 18.03 -36.62 6.29
N LEU A 114 17.68 -35.98 7.42
CA LEU A 114 18.37 -36.18 8.69
C LEU A 114 18.28 -37.66 9.14
N ALA A 115 17.10 -38.27 9.00
CA ALA A 115 16.90 -39.67 9.33
C ALA A 115 17.70 -40.62 8.41
N GLN A 116 17.69 -40.37 7.09
CA GLN A 116 18.41 -41.17 6.10
C GLN A 116 19.93 -41.15 6.31
N GLU A 117 20.50 -39.98 6.62
CA GLU A 117 21.94 -39.81 6.83
C GLU A 117 22.38 -40.06 8.28
N GLY A 118 21.45 -40.45 9.17
CA GLY A 118 21.74 -40.66 10.59
C GLY A 118 22.23 -39.41 11.33
N ARG A 119 21.92 -38.21 10.81
CA ARG A 119 22.31 -36.93 11.40
C ARG A 119 21.33 -36.56 12.51
N SER A 120 21.77 -36.66 13.75
CA SER A 120 20.95 -36.26 14.91
C SER A 120 21.05 -34.75 15.17
N ILE A 121 19.90 -34.09 15.24
CA ILE A 121 19.74 -32.70 15.68
C ILE A 121 18.76 -32.72 16.85
N GLY A 122 19.11 -32.08 17.97
CA GLY A 122 18.34 -32.16 19.21
C GLY A 122 16.93 -31.59 19.10
N THR A 123 16.75 -30.53 18.31
CA THR A 123 15.43 -29.92 18.06
C THR A 123 15.28 -29.53 16.60
N VAL A 124 14.19 -29.95 15.97
CA VAL A 124 13.78 -29.48 14.64
C VAL A 124 12.36 -28.92 14.74
N THR A 125 12.20 -27.65 14.43
CA THR A 125 10.91 -26.94 14.43
C THR A 125 10.46 -26.62 13.01
N ARG A 126 9.15 -26.41 12.82
CA ARG A 126 8.57 -25.99 11.54
C ARG A 126 7.92 -24.61 11.67
N GLY A 127 8.16 -23.76 10.68
CA GLY A 127 7.61 -22.41 10.61
C GLY A 127 6.95 -22.16 9.27
N ARG A 128 5.80 -21.49 9.27
CA ARG A 128 5.19 -20.95 8.04
C ARG A 128 5.36 -19.45 7.94
N TYR A 129 5.57 -18.97 6.73
CA TYR A 129 5.78 -17.54 6.47
C TYR A 129 5.25 -17.11 5.10
N GLY A 130 5.10 -15.80 4.89
CA GLY A 130 5.05 -15.19 3.55
C GLY A 130 3.90 -15.61 2.63
N LEU A 131 2.83 -16.20 3.17
CA LEU A 131 1.66 -16.63 2.39
C LEU A 131 0.97 -15.41 1.76
N GLY A 132 0.58 -15.50 0.50
CA GLY A 132 -0.04 -14.37 -0.21
C GLY A 132 0.85 -13.12 -0.30
N SER A 133 2.17 -13.29 -0.23
CA SER A 133 3.14 -12.18 -0.15
C SER A 133 3.04 -11.34 1.13
N LYS A 134 2.58 -11.94 2.24
CA LYS A 134 2.76 -11.36 3.57
C LYS A 134 4.21 -10.94 3.77
N ASP A 135 4.44 -9.70 4.20
CA ASP A 135 5.79 -9.18 4.41
C ASP A 135 6.50 -9.99 5.49
N THR A 136 7.80 -10.21 5.31
CA THR A 136 8.65 -10.92 6.28
C THR A 136 9.91 -10.10 6.53
N PRO A 137 9.78 -9.01 7.30
CA PRO A 137 10.91 -8.13 7.62
C PRO A 137 11.88 -8.79 8.62
N PRO A 138 13.01 -8.12 8.93
CA PRO A 138 13.97 -8.59 9.92
C PRO A 138 13.36 -9.00 11.26
N SER A 139 12.32 -8.30 11.75
CA SER A 139 11.63 -8.62 13.01
C SER A 139 11.11 -10.06 13.05
N SER A 140 10.61 -10.57 11.92
CA SER A 140 10.15 -11.95 11.80
C SER A 140 11.30 -12.96 11.96
N VAL A 141 12.49 -12.64 11.43
CA VAL A 141 13.67 -13.52 11.55
C VAL A 141 14.27 -13.47 12.95
N PHE A 142 14.33 -12.29 13.57
CA PHE A 142 14.72 -12.16 14.97
C PHE A 142 13.82 -13.00 15.87
N ALA A 143 12.50 -12.98 15.64
CA ALA A 143 11.55 -13.79 16.39
C ALA A 143 11.85 -15.31 16.28
N ILE A 144 12.28 -15.78 15.11
CA ILE A 144 12.65 -17.20 14.90
C ILE A 144 13.90 -17.56 15.69
N TYR A 145 14.97 -16.76 15.62
CA TYR A 145 16.19 -17.05 16.39
C TYR A 145 15.98 -16.92 17.89
N ALA A 146 15.17 -15.94 18.33
CA ALA A 146 14.76 -15.80 19.72
C ALA A 146 13.96 -17.02 20.21
N GLU A 147 13.07 -17.57 19.37
CA GLU A 147 12.36 -18.81 19.67
C GLU A 147 13.33 -19.99 19.79
N LEU A 148 14.24 -20.17 18.83
CA LEU A 148 15.26 -21.22 18.86
C LEU A 148 16.23 -21.11 20.05
N ALA A 149 16.42 -19.91 20.61
CA ALA A 149 17.25 -19.73 21.79
C ALA A 149 16.63 -20.32 23.07
N LYS A 150 15.30 -20.50 23.12
CA LYS A 150 14.59 -21.09 24.29
C LYS A 150 14.97 -22.55 24.50
N ASP A 151 14.95 -23.01 25.74
CA ASP A 151 15.18 -24.42 26.07
C ASP A 151 14.17 -25.34 25.38
N GLU A 152 12.90 -24.93 25.36
CA GLU A 152 11.80 -25.65 24.71
C GLU A 152 11.12 -24.73 23.68
N PRO A 153 11.66 -24.64 22.44
CA PRO A 153 11.03 -23.85 21.39
C PRO A 153 9.72 -24.49 20.93
N LYS A 154 8.77 -23.67 20.46
CA LYS A 154 7.56 -24.13 19.79
C LYS A 154 7.92 -25.08 18.64
N ARG A 155 7.28 -26.25 18.62
CA ARG A 155 7.46 -27.24 17.54
C ARG A 155 6.96 -26.73 16.18
N GLU A 156 5.89 -25.95 16.22
CA GLU A 156 5.25 -25.34 15.05
C GLU A 156 4.95 -23.88 15.34
N PHE A 157 5.19 -23.02 14.36
CA PHE A 157 4.87 -21.61 14.48
C PHE A 157 4.50 -20.94 13.15
N THR A 158 4.01 -19.71 13.23
CA THR A 158 3.81 -18.79 12.11
C THR A 158 4.52 -17.46 12.39
N ILE A 159 4.93 -16.74 11.35
CA ILE A 159 5.50 -15.38 11.45
C ILE A 159 4.76 -14.41 10.53
N GLY A 160 4.83 -13.13 10.86
CA GLY A 160 4.18 -12.03 10.14
C GLY A 160 2.70 -11.81 10.49
N ILE A 161 2.05 -12.68 11.28
CA ILE A 161 0.64 -12.54 11.67
C ILE A 161 0.48 -12.57 13.19
N VAL A 162 -0.66 -12.07 13.68
CA VAL A 162 -1.11 -12.29 15.06
C VAL A 162 -2.17 -13.39 15.04
N ASP A 163 -1.77 -14.62 15.42
CA ASP A 163 -2.67 -15.76 15.54
C ASP A 163 -3.10 -15.93 17.00
N ASP A 164 -4.14 -15.19 17.37
CA ASP A 164 -4.80 -15.23 18.69
C ASP A 164 -5.86 -16.32 18.81
N VAL A 165 -6.01 -17.18 17.79
CA VAL A 165 -6.95 -18.30 17.78
C VAL A 165 -6.23 -19.60 18.09
N THR A 166 -5.20 -19.95 17.30
CA THR A 166 -4.41 -21.16 17.50
C THR A 166 -3.09 -20.93 18.23
N ASN A 167 -2.73 -19.67 18.51
CA ASN A 167 -1.56 -19.29 19.30
C ASN A 167 -0.24 -19.81 18.70
N LEU A 168 -0.15 -19.93 17.38
CA LEU A 168 1.05 -20.38 16.67
C LEU A 168 1.98 -19.24 16.28
N SER A 169 1.50 -17.99 16.22
CA SER A 169 2.35 -16.86 15.85
C SER A 169 3.45 -16.60 16.87
N LEU A 170 4.67 -16.35 16.40
CA LEU A 170 5.75 -15.83 17.24
C LEU A 170 5.56 -14.32 17.45
N PRO A 171 5.86 -13.79 18.65
CA PRO A 171 5.84 -12.36 18.87
C PRO A 171 7.00 -11.68 18.12
N GLU A 172 6.68 -10.60 17.40
CA GLU A 172 7.66 -9.78 16.71
C GLU A 172 7.81 -8.43 17.43
N ASP A 173 9.05 -7.99 17.64
CA ASP A 173 9.33 -6.71 18.31
C ASP A 173 9.25 -5.55 17.30
N GLU A 174 8.32 -4.61 17.53
CA GLU A 174 8.18 -3.39 16.72
C GLU A 174 9.44 -2.50 16.77
N ASN A 175 10.27 -2.65 17.81
CA ASN A 175 11.54 -1.93 17.97
C ASN A 175 12.76 -2.68 17.43
N CYS A 176 12.56 -3.79 16.70
CA CYS A 176 13.61 -4.55 16.03
C CYS A 176 14.63 -3.63 15.32
N PRO A 177 15.95 -3.82 15.45
CA PRO A 177 16.96 -2.97 14.81
C PRO A 177 16.81 -2.94 13.27
N ASN A 178 17.33 -1.89 12.63
CA ASN A 178 17.47 -1.89 11.18
C ASN A 178 18.71 -2.70 10.81
N THR A 179 18.54 -3.72 9.98
CA THR A 179 19.62 -4.61 9.56
C THR A 179 20.15 -4.28 8.16
N ALA A 180 19.51 -3.35 7.43
CA ALA A 180 20.01 -2.91 6.14
C ALA A 180 21.48 -2.47 6.24
N ALA A 181 22.28 -2.80 5.22
CA ALA A 181 23.72 -2.55 5.24
C ALA A 181 24.03 -1.09 5.59
N GLU A 182 25.07 -0.85 6.39
CA GLU A 182 25.47 0.48 6.81
C GLU A 182 25.64 1.43 5.61
N GLY A 183 25.14 2.66 5.73
CA GLY A 183 25.12 3.65 4.66
C GLY A 183 23.97 3.49 3.65
N THR A 184 23.11 2.48 3.78
CA THR A 184 21.90 2.35 2.95
C THR A 184 20.90 3.44 3.28
N ILE A 185 20.55 4.25 2.28
CA ILE A 185 19.48 5.24 2.34
C ILE A 185 18.18 4.55 1.93
N GLU A 186 17.18 4.61 2.79
CA GLU A 186 15.86 4.01 2.59
C GLU A 186 14.79 5.08 2.46
N CYS A 187 13.99 5.00 1.41
CA CYS A 187 12.96 5.99 1.14
C CYS A 187 11.60 5.34 0.87
N LYS A 188 10.53 6.04 1.27
CA LYS A 188 9.15 5.61 1.05
C LYS A 188 8.32 6.75 0.44
N CYS A 189 7.64 6.50 -0.67
CA CYS A 189 6.79 7.52 -1.31
C CYS A 189 5.37 6.99 -1.46
N TRP A 190 4.42 7.67 -0.84
CA TRP A 190 2.98 7.43 -0.93
C TRP A 190 2.38 8.32 -2.01
N GLY A 191 1.82 7.70 -3.05
CA GLY A 191 1.19 8.40 -4.17
C GLY A 191 -0.16 7.82 -4.55
N LEU A 192 -0.88 8.53 -5.40
CA LEU A 192 -2.18 8.15 -5.95
C LEU A 192 -2.04 7.51 -7.33
N GLY A 193 -2.75 6.43 -7.60
CA GLY A 193 -2.78 5.77 -8.90
C GLY A 193 -3.17 6.74 -10.03
N GLY A 194 -2.16 7.11 -10.84
CA GLY A 194 -2.29 8.06 -11.95
C GLY A 194 -1.61 9.42 -11.75
N ASP A 195 -1.04 9.69 -10.57
CA ASP A 195 -0.36 10.95 -10.26
C ASP A 195 1.07 11.07 -10.83
N GLY A 196 1.68 9.94 -11.21
CA GLY A 196 3.03 9.86 -11.77
C GLY A 196 4.14 9.54 -10.76
N THR A 197 3.83 9.31 -9.48
CA THR A 197 4.78 9.00 -8.40
C THR A 197 5.65 7.79 -8.71
N VAL A 198 5.04 6.66 -9.06
CA VAL A 198 5.77 5.43 -9.46
C VAL A 198 6.69 5.67 -10.66
N GLY A 199 6.23 6.46 -11.63
CA GLY A 199 7.00 6.79 -12.82
C GLY A 199 8.22 7.65 -12.48
N ALA A 200 8.04 8.65 -11.63
CA ALA A 200 9.12 9.48 -11.10
C ALA A 200 10.13 8.64 -10.33
N ASN A 201 9.69 7.77 -9.43
CA ASN A 201 10.58 6.90 -8.66
C ASN A 201 11.39 5.95 -9.56
N LYS A 202 10.76 5.30 -10.55
CA LYS A 202 11.48 4.49 -11.54
C LYS A 202 12.52 5.30 -12.30
N ASN A 203 12.23 6.57 -12.59
CA ASN A 203 13.19 7.47 -13.22
C ASN A 203 14.33 7.85 -12.26
N SER A 204 14.04 8.14 -10.99
CA SER A 204 15.05 8.42 -9.96
C SER A 204 16.02 7.26 -9.78
N ILE A 205 15.51 6.02 -9.72
CA ILE A 205 16.33 4.80 -9.63
C ILE A 205 17.28 4.67 -10.81
N LYS A 206 16.80 4.94 -12.04
CA LYS A 206 17.65 4.93 -13.23
C LYS A 206 18.70 6.04 -13.19
N ILE A 207 18.32 7.25 -12.77
CA ILE A 207 19.27 8.35 -12.64
C ILE A 207 20.40 7.95 -11.68
N ILE A 208 20.06 7.44 -10.50
CA ILE A 208 21.04 7.05 -9.48
C ILE A 208 21.89 5.88 -9.98
N GLY A 209 21.28 4.81 -10.50
CA GLY A 209 22.01 3.62 -10.97
C GLY A 209 22.85 3.84 -12.23
N ASP A 210 22.45 4.74 -13.13
CA ASP A 210 23.21 5.02 -14.37
C ASP A 210 24.36 6.03 -14.15
N HIS A 211 24.35 6.80 -13.05
CA HIS A 211 25.31 7.88 -12.79
C HIS A 211 26.12 7.68 -11.49
N THR A 212 25.93 6.55 -10.79
CA THR A 212 26.70 6.20 -9.59
C THR A 212 27.00 4.71 -9.56
N ASP A 213 27.96 4.31 -8.73
CA ASP A 213 28.27 2.90 -8.45
C ASP A 213 27.38 2.30 -7.35
N LYS A 214 26.34 3.03 -6.90
CA LYS A 214 25.44 2.56 -5.84
C LYS A 214 24.58 1.41 -6.33
N TYR A 215 24.37 0.43 -5.46
CA TYR A 215 23.29 -0.52 -5.60
C TYR A 215 21.95 0.19 -5.42
N VAL A 216 21.00 -0.16 -6.28
CA VAL A 216 19.65 0.42 -6.25
C VAL A 216 18.62 -0.70 -6.14
N GLN A 217 17.67 -0.54 -5.23
CA GLN A 217 16.54 -1.44 -5.07
C GLN A 217 15.23 -0.65 -5.12
N ALA A 218 14.23 -1.25 -5.75
CA ALA A 218 12.92 -0.66 -5.92
C ALA A 218 11.84 -1.73 -5.78
N TYR A 219 10.88 -1.47 -4.90
CA TYR A 219 9.66 -2.25 -4.80
C TYR A 219 8.45 -1.31 -4.81
N PHE A 220 7.40 -1.70 -5.51
CA PHE A 220 6.20 -0.88 -5.67
C PHE A 220 4.98 -1.68 -5.24
N GLN A 221 4.35 -1.26 -4.15
CA GLN A 221 3.07 -1.75 -3.71
C GLN A 221 1.97 -0.98 -4.46
N TYR A 222 1.05 -1.71 -5.09
CA TYR A 222 -0.11 -1.15 -5.76
C TYR A 222 -1.37 -1.65 -5.07
N ASP A 223 -2.37 -0.78 -5.02
CA ASP A 223 -3.72 -1.13 -4.64
C ASP A 223 -4.39 -2.04 -5.69
N SER A 224 -5.38 -2.80 -5.25
CA SER A 224 -6.31 -3.56 -6.09
C SER A 224 -7.19 -2.65 -6.97
N LYS A 225 -7.44 -1.41 -6.52
CA LYS A 225 -8.26 -0.41 -7.21
C LYS A 225 -7.56 0.09 -8.47
N LYS A 226 -8.23 -0.02 -9.62
CA LYS A 226 -7.62 0.26 -10.94
C LYS A 226 -7.32 1.73 -11.17
N THR A 227 -8.15 2.62 -10.61
CA THR A 227 -8.03 4.08 -10.77
C THR A 227 -8.06 4.72 -9.40
N GLY A 228 -7.16 5.65 -9.09
CA GLY A 228 -7.16 6.35 -7.81
C GLY A 228 -6.94 5.43 -6.59
N GLY A 229 -6.26 4.30 -6.80
CA GLY A 229 -5.78 3.44 -5.70
C GLY A 229 -4.52 4.02 -5.06
N ILE A 230 -4.15 3.53 -3.87
CA ILE A 230 -2.89 3.91 -3.22
C ILE A 230 -1.71 3.23 -3.90
N THR A 231 -0.58 3.93 -3.99
CA THR A 231 0.70 3.37 -4.41
C THR A 231 1.76 3.72 -3.39
N ILE A 232 2.57 2.73 -2.99
CA ILE A 232 3.67 2.91 -2.05
C ILE A 232 4.95 2.44 -2.72
N SER A 233 5.90 3.35 -2.90
CA SER A 233 7.20 3.04 -3.46
C SER A 233 8.21 2.89 -2.34
N HIS A 234 8.91 1.76 -2.30
CA HIS A 234 10.00 1.48 -1.38
C HIS A 234 11.30 1.50 -2.18
N LEU A 235 12.20 2.40 -1.80
CA LEU A 235 13.45 2.64 -2.52
C LEU A 235 14.61 2.45 -1.55
N ARG A 236 15.67 1.79 -1.99
CA ARG A 236 16.91 1.69 -1.24
C ARG A 236 18.10 1.98 -2.15
N PHE A 237 19.07 2.72 -1.61
CA PHE A 237 20.30 3.09 -2.31
C PHE A 237 21.48 2.92 -1.36
N GLY A 238 22.54 2.23 -1.78
CA GLY A 238 23.69 2.00 -0.90
C GLY A 238 24.94 1.58 -1.65
N ASP A 239 26.09 1.69 -1.00
CA ASP A 239 27.38 1.29 -1.58
C ASP A 239 27.62 -0.24 -1.46
N ASN A 240 26.81 -0.92 -0.65
CA ASN A 240 26.82 -2.36 -0.47
C ASN A 240 25.64 -3.04 -1.18
N PRO A 241 25.76 -4.32 -1.59
CA PRO A 241 24.65 -5.08 -2.15
C PRO A 241 23.42 -5.08 -1.22
N ILE A 242 22.26 -4.73 -1.77
CA ILE A 242 21.01 -4.62 -1.00
C ILE A 242 20.33 -5.98 -0.92
N LYS A 243 20.27 -6.55 0.28
CA LYS A 243 19.69 -7.87 0.61
C LYS A 243 18.32 -7.78 1.30
N SER A 244 17.57 -6.71 1.03
CA SER A 244 16.39 -6.34 1.82
C SER A 244 15.07 -6.57 1.04
N PRO A 245 14.65 -7.80 0.69
CA PRO A 245 13.39 -8.04 -0.04
C PRO A 245 12.17 -8.00 0.89
N TYR A 246 12.06 -6.92 1.67
CA TYR A 246 10.95 -6.59 2.57
C TYR A 246 10.64 -5.10 2.47
N TYR A 247 9.47 -4.68 2.95
CA TYR A 247 9.07 -3.28 2.89
C TYR A 247 9.98 -2.38 3.72
N VAL A 248 10.26 -1.18 3.21
CA VAL A 248 10.86 -0.12 4.03
C VAL A 248 9.87 0.24 5.15
N ASN A 249 10.28 -0.06 6.39
CA ASN A 249 9.60 0.24 7.65
C ASN A 249 10.44 1.15 8.56
N LYS A 250 11.67 1.46 8.13
CA LYS A 250 12.58 2.44 8.72
C LYS A 250 13.20 3.25 7.60
N ALA A 251 12.67 4.43 7.34
CA ALA A 251 13.03 5.28 6.21
C ALA A 251 13.79 6.52 6.68
N ASP A 252 14.83 6.89 5.94
CA ASP A 252 15.52 8.18 6.08
C ASP A 252 14.67 9.32 5.50
N PHE A 253 13.84 9.00 4.51
CA PHE A 253 12.93 9.94 3.86
C PHE A 253 11.57 9.30 3.54
N VAL A 254 10.49 9.94 3.97
CA VAL A 254 9.12 9.57 3.59
C VAL A 254 8.44 10.76 2.90
N ALA A 255 7.71 10.51 1.81
CA ALA A 255 6.88 11.51 1.16
C ALA A 255 5.43 11.06 1.05
N CYS A 256 4.51 11.98 1.33
CA CYS A 256 3.07 11.83 1.11
C CYS A 256 2.64 12.81 0.01
N HIS A 257 2.42 12.29 -1.21
CA HIS A 257 2.10 13.10 -2.38
C HIS A 257 0.60 13.45 -2.49
N ASN A 258 -0.26 12.81 -1.69
CA ASN A 258 -1.69 13.07 -1.64
C ASN A 258 -2.12 13.43 -0.20
N PRO A 259 -2.56 14.67 0.06
CA PRO A 259 -2.91 15.11 1.41
C PRO A 259 -4.08 14.34 2.03
N SER A 260 -4.96 13.73 1.22
CA SER A 260 -6.09 12.94 1.72
C SER A 260 -5.67 11.72 2.56
N TYR A 261 -4.42 11.25 2.42
CA TYR A 261 -3.92 10.15 3.24
C TYR A 261 -3.65 10.61 4.69
N ILE A 262 -3.26 11.87 4.88
CA ILE A 262 -3.12 12.49 6.20
C ILE A 262 -4.49 12.64 6.85
N THR A 263 -5.47 13.19 6.11
CA THR A 263 -6.83 13.40 6.63
C THR A 263 -7.54 12.09 6.97
N LYS A 264 -7.15 10.98 6.35
CA LYS A 264 -7.66 9.63 6.63
C LYS A 264 -6.97 8.95 7.81
N GLY A 265 -6.01 9.62 8.47
CA GLY A 265 -5.26 9.09 9.61
C GLY A 265 -4.41 7.87 9.25
N MET A 266 -3.90 7.81 8.01
CA MET A 266 -3.07 6.68 7.58
C MET A 266 -1.70 6.73 8.28
N ARG A 267 -1.22 5.56 8.70
CA ARG A 267 0.08 5.41 9.39
C ARG A 267 1.24 5.57 8.39
N ILE A 268 1.66 6.80 8.15
CA ILE A 268 2.73 7.13 7.19
C ILE A 268 4.02 7.52 7.90
N VAL A 269 3.95 8.46 8.85
CA VAL A 269 5.15 9.05 9.46
C VAL A 269 5.87 8.10 10.41
N GLN A 270 5.18 7.06 10.89
CA GLN A 270 5.71 6.10 11.85
C GLN A 270 6.84 5.23 11.29
N ASP A 271 7.02 5.21 9.96
CA ASP A 271 8.15 4.56 9.30
C ASP A 271 9.40 5.46 9.24
N VAL A 272 9.34 6.74 9.63
CA VAL A 272 10.47 7.68 9.52
C VAL A 272 11.44 7.45 10.68
N LYS A 273 12.72 7.19 10.40
CA LYS A 273 13.77 7.10 11.43
C LYS A 273 13.84 8.39 12.27
N PRO A 274 14.26 8.33 13.54
CA PRO A 274 14.54 9.53 14.32
C PRO A 274 15.50 10.48 13.58
N GLY A 275 15.13 11.76 13.48
CA GLY A 275 15.88 12.76 12.70
C GLY A 275 15.68 12.71 11.18
N GLY A 276 14.94 11.72 10.66
CA GLY A 276 14.62 11.57 9.24
C GLY A 276 13.65 12.63 8.71
N SER A 277 13.48 12.68 7.40
CA SER A 277 12.66 13.70 6.72
C SER A 277 11.28 13.18 6.34
N PHE A 278 10.25 14.01 6.55
CA PHE A 278 8.88 13.74 6.12
C PHE A 278 8.34 14.88 5.27
N LEU A 279 8.05 14.62 3.99
CA LEU A 279 7.51 15.61 3.05
C LEU A 279 6.01 15.38 2.81
N ILE A 280 5.18 16.41 2.96
CA ILE A 280 3.75 16.37 2.66
C ILE A 280 3.45 17.34 1.50
N ASN A 281 2.85 16.83 0.43
CA ASN A 281 2.22 17.69 -0.57
C ASN A 281 0.94 18.28 0.03
N CYS A 282 1.00 19.56 0.41
CA CYS A 282 -0.05 20.23 1.17
C CYS A 282 -0.27 21.65 0.64
N GLN A 283 -1.53 21.97 0.35
CA GLN A 283 -1.99 23.31 -0.03
C GLN A 283 -2.39 24.16 1.18
N ARG A 284 -2.54 23.52 2.35
CA ARG A 284 -3.01 24.17 3.57
C ARG A 284 -1.83 24.78 4.32
N ASP A 285 -2.13 25.84 5.05
CA ASP A 285 -1.21 26.45 6.00
C ASP A 285 -1.04 25.59 7.26
N MET A 286 -0.30 26.11 8.25
CA MET A 286 0.00 25.39 9.48
C MET A 286 -1.27 25.04 10.28
N GLU A 287 -2.25 25.94 10.34
CA GLU A 287 -3.51 25.70 11.05
C GLU A 287 -4.28 24.55 10.41
N GLY A 288 -4.40 24.57 9.07
CA GLY A 288 -5.02 23.47 8.34
C GLY A 288 -4.23 22.16 8.43
N LEU A 289 -2.89 22.18 8.47
CA LEU A 289 -2.08 20.99 8.69
C LEU A 289 -2.31 20.41 10.09
N GLU A 290 -2.34 21.27 11.11
CA GLU A 290 -2.55 20.87 12.50
C GLU A 290 -3.95 20.29 12.71
N GLU A 291 -4.99 20.83 12.09
CA GLU A 291 -6.35 20.29 12.18
C GLU A 291 -6.44 18.84 11.66
N HIS A 292 -5.72 18.52 10.58
CA HIS A 292 -5.90 17.25 9.86
C HIS A 292 -4.87 16.17 10.21
N LEU A 293 -3.74 16.53 10.81
CA LEU A 293 -2.76 15.56 11.25
C LEU A 293 -3.24 14.88 12.54
N ASP A 294 -3.35 13.57 12.52
CA ASP A 294 -3.80 12.80 13.67
C ASP A 294 -2.82 12.93 14.85
N ALA A 295 -3.35 12.77 16.06
CA ALA A 295 -2.56 12.97 17.27
C ALA A 295 -1.42 11.95 17.41
N ALA A 296 -1.57 10.72 16.93
CA ALA A 296 -0.48 9.74 16.95
C ALA A 296 0.69 10.16 16.02
N SER A 297 0.39 10.68 14.84
CA SER A 297 1.39 11.25 13.93
C SER A 297 2.09 12.48 14.52
N LYS A 298 1.34 13.39 15.16
CA LYS A 298 1.90 14.55 15.88
C LYS A 298 2.88 14.13 16.98
N ARG A 299 2.47 13.19 17.84
CA ARG A 299 3.32 12.66 18.92
C ARG A 299 4.58 12.00 18.36
N TYR A 300 4.45 11.22 17.28
CA TYR A 300 5.60 10.57 16.66
C TYR A 300 6.62 11.57 16.10
N ILE A 301 6.15 12.60 15.38
CA ILE A 301 7.01 13.65 14.82
C ILE A 301 7.81 14.36 15.91
N ALA A 302 7.12 14.75 16.99
CA ALA A 302 7.75 15.44 18.12
C ALA A 302 8.74 14.55 18.87
N ALA A 303 8.36 13.31 19.20
CA ALA A 303 9.20 12.39 19.97
C ALA A 303 10.47 11.95 19.23
N ASN A 304 10.41 11.85 17.90
CA ASN A 304 11.52 11.35 17.07
C ASN A 304 12.29 12.48 16.36
N ASN A 305 12.00 13.75 16.65
CA ASN A 305 12.61 14.90 16.00
C ASN A 305 12.58 14.79 14.46
N VAL A 306 11.43 14.40 13.91
CA VAL A 306 11.24 14.25 12.46
C VAL A 306 11.31 15.62 11.79
N GLN A 307 12.08 15.71 10.71
CA GLN A 307 12.20 16.91 9.91
C GLN A 307 10.99 17.02 8.96
N LEU A 308 9.97 17.75 9.40
CA LEU A 308 8.71 17.91 8.67
C LEU A 308 8.82 19.02 7.61
N TYR A 309 8.41 18.71 6.38
CA TYR A 309 8.37 19.62 5.25
C TYR A 309 7.01 19.60 4.58
N THR A 310 6.55 20.76 4.10
CA THR A 310 5.37 20.89 3.24
C THR A 310 5.74 21.48 1.89
N ILE A 311 5.00 21.13 0.85
CA ILE A 311 5.13 21.73 -0.48
C ILE A 311 3.75 21.78 -1.15
N ASP A 312 3.39 22.91 -1.76
CA ASP A 312 2.20 22.99 -2.60
C ASP A 312 2.57 22.65 -4.05
N ALA A 313 2.80 21.36 -4.32
CA ALA A 313 3.19 20.92 -5.65
C ALA A 313 2.06 21.09 -6.68
N THR A 314 0.80 21.16 -6.23
CA THR A 314 -0.37 21.29 -7.11
C THR A 314 -0.47 22.69 -7.70
N GLU A 315 -0.40 23.73 -6.86
CA GLU A 315 -0.42 25.12 -7.32
C GLU A 315 0.85 25.44 -8.12
N LEU A 316 2.01 24.97 -7.66
CA LEU A 316 3.27 25.11 -8.41
C LEU A 316 3.17 24.47 -9.80
N ALA A 317 2.56 23.29 -9.94
CA ALA A 317 2.38 22.64 -11.24
C ALA A 317 1.52 23.47 -12.20
N ILE A 318 0.50 24.16 -11.70
CA ILE A 318 -0.33 25.07 -12.51
C ILE A 318 0.51 26.27 -12.96
N GLN A 319 1.23 26.90 -12.04
CA GLN A 319 2.04 28.10 -12.31
C GLN A 319 3.17 27.85 -13.32
N VAL A 320 3.80 26.67 -13.28
CA VAL A 320 4.90 26.32 -14.21
C VAL A 320 4.41 25.68 -15.53
N GLY A 321 3.09 25.58 -15.73
CA GLY A 321 2.48 25.06 -16.97
C GLY A 321 2.41 23.53 -17.07
N MET A 322 2.61 22.82 -15.97
CA MET A 322 2.48 21.36 -15.88
C MET A 322 1.02 20.89 -15.66
N GLY A 323 0.10 21.81 -15.36
CA GLY A 323 -1.30 21.53 -15.09
C GLY A 323 -1.45 20.67 -13.83
N LYS A 324 -2.03 19.49 -13.95
CA LYS A 324 -2.25 18.57 -12.82
C LYS A 324 -1.06 17.65 -12.47
N ARG A 325 0.10 17.83 -13.10
CA ARG A 325 1.25 16.92 -12.97
C ARG A 325 2.25 17.44 -11.93
N THR A 326 2.19 16.87 -10.73
CA THR A 326 3.06 17.24 -9.59
C THR A 326 4.34 16.42 -9.52
N ASN A 327 4.42 15.31 -10.26
CA ASN A 327 5.48 14.32 -10.15
C ASN A 327 6.90 14.87 -10.34
N THR A 328 7.15 15.75 -11.32
CA THR A 328 8.49 16.32 -11.55
C THR A 328 8.93 17.23 -10.39
N ILE A 329 8.00 18.00 -9.82
CA ILE A 329 8.26 18.89 -8.68
C ILE A 329 8.62 18.07 -7.44
N LEU A 330 7.79 17.07 -7.14
CA LEU A 330 7.98 16.18 -5.99
C LEU A 330 9.23 15.30 -6.12
N GLN A 331 9.59 14.89 -7.35
CA GLN A 331 10.84 14.20 -7.64
C GLN A 331 12.07 15.08 -7.34
N SER A 332 12.00 16.37 -7.68
CA SER A 332 13.08 17.33 -7.37
C SER A 332 13.23 17.56 -5.87
N ALA A 333 12.11 17.70 -5.16
CA ALA A 333 12.09 17.78 -3.70
C ALA A 333 12.68 16.52 -3.05
N PHE A 334 12.35 15.33 -3.58
CA PHE A 334 12.95 14.06 -3.15
C PHE A 334 14.48 14.08 -3.24
N PHE A 335 15.06 14.46 -4.39
CA PHE A 335 16.52 14.48 -4.52
C PHE A 335 17.19 15.46 -3.57
N THR A 336 16.56 16.62 -3.35
CA THR A 336 17.10 17.66 -2.46
C THR A 336 17.03 17.23 -1.00
N LEU A 337 15.91 16.65 -0.55
CA LEU A 337 15.68 16.30 0.85
C LEU A 337 16.26 14.94 1.25
N SER A 338 16.33 13.97 0.34
CA SER A 338 16.89 12.65 0.63
C SER A 338 18.41 12.63 0.70
N GLY A 339 19.09 13.59 0.05
CA GLY A 339 20.55 13.68 0.04
C GLY A 339 21.25 12.50 -0.67
N VAL A 340 20.53 11.68 -1.43
CA VAL A 340 21.09 10.50 -2.13
C VAL A 340 22.16 10.90 -3.16
N LEU A 341 22.02 12.10 -3.74
CA LEU A 341 22.97 12.71 -4.65
C LEU A 341 23.22 14.17 -4.26
N PRO A 342 24.39 14.74 -4.62
CA PRO A 342 24.58 16.18 -4.58
C PRO A 342 23.49 16.90 -5.38
N GLN A 343 22.90 17.94 -4.80
CA GLN A 343 21.73 18.62 -5.39
C GLN A 343 22.00 19.10 -6.82
N ALA A 344 23.15 19.72 -7.08
CA ALA A 344 23.50 20.23 -8.41
C ALA A 344 23.49 19.11 -9.48
N ASP A 345 24.08 17.96 -9.15
CA ASP A 345 24.15 16.81 -10.05
C ASP A 345 22.76 16.20 -10.26
N ALA A 346 21.98 16.06 -9.20
CA ALA A 346 20.62 15.54 -9.28
C ALA A 346 19.74 16.39 -10.21
N LEU A 347 19.75 17.72 -10.06
CA LEU A 347 18.99 18.62 -10.91
C LEU A 347 19.44 18.56 -12.37
N GLN A 348 20.76 18.46 -12.61
CA GLN A 348 21.30 18.32 -13.96
C GLN A 348 20.84 17.01 -14.61
N TYR A 349 20.99 15.86 -13.93
CA TYR A 349 20.57 14.57 -14.46
C TYR A 349 19.05 14.49 -14.70
N MET A 350 18.25 15.11 -13.84
CA MET A 350 16.81 15.24 -14.06
C MET A 350 16.50 16.05 -15.32
N LYS A 351 17.17 17.19 -15.54
CA LYS A 351 17.00 18.02 -16.74
C LYS A 351 17.41 17.29 -18.00
N ASP A 352 18.50 16.54 -17.96
CA ASP A 352 18.96 15.72 -19.09
C ASP A 352 17.97 14.60 -19.41
N ALA A 353 17.47 13.91 -18.38
CA ALA A 353 16.44 12.89 -18.53
C ALA A 353 15.12 13.45 -19.08
N ALA A 354 14.68 14.62 -18.60
CA ALA A 354 13.49 15.31 -19.09
C ALA A 354 13.63 15.71 -20.56
N THR A 355 14.78 16.30 -20.93
CA THR A 355 15.10 16.66 -22.32
C THR A 355 15.05 15.44 -23.22
N ARG A 356 15.78 14.37 -22.86
CA ARG A 356 15.80 13.11 -23.65
C ARG A 356 14.40 12.50 -23.82
N SER A 357 13.57 12.57 -22.79
CA SER A 357 12.24 11.94 -22.79
C SER A 357 11.19 12.75 -23.54
N TYR A 358 11.28 14.09 -23.50
CA TYR A 358 10.21 14.97 -23.95
C TYR A 358 10.57 15.88 -25.12
N MET A 359 11.82 15.90 -25.61
CA MET A 359 12.21 16.69 -26.78
C MET A 359 11.32 16.42 -28.01
N LYS A 360 10.90 15.16 -28.20
CA LYS A 360 9.99 14.78 -29.29
C LYS A 360 8.59 15.43 -29.21
N LYS A 361 8.21 15.98 -28.05
CA LYS A 361 6.94 16.68 -27.80
C LYS A 361 7.05 18.20 -27.94
N GLY A 362 8.24 18.74 -28.20
CA GLY A 362 8.50 20.17 -28.35
C GLY A 362 9.29 20.79 -27.19
N GLN A 363 9.97 21.90 -27.47
CA GLN A 363 10.81 22.62 -26.50
C GLN A 363 10.00 23.16 -25.32
N ASP A 364 8.79 23.67 -25.57
CA ASP A 364 7.91 24.20 -24.51
C ASP A 364 7.65 23.16 -23.39
N VAL A 365 7.48 21.88 -23.76
CA VAL A 365 7.27 20.80 -22.79
C VAL A 365 8.54 20.54 -21.97
N VAL A 366 9.71 20.63 -22.60
CA VAL A 366 11.01 20.48 -21.93
C VAL A 366 11.22 21.64 -20.95
N ASP A 367 10.99 22.88 -21.39
CA ASP A 367 11.16 24.08 -20.59
C ASP A 367 10.22 24.10 -19.37
N CYS A 368 8.96 23.68 -19.54
CA CYS A 368 8.03 23.49 -18.43
C CYS A 368 8.56 22.47 -17.41
N ASN A 369 9.16 21.36 -17.86
CA ASN A 369 9.74 20.39 -16.94
C ASN A 369 10.99 20.94 -16.25
N HIS A 370 11.85 21.68 -16.95
CA HIS A 370 13.03 22.30 -16.33
C HIS A 370 12.64 23.31 -15.25
N LYS A 371 11.63 24.16 -15.52
CA LYS A 371 11.07 25.07 -14.52
C LYS A 371 10.48 24.33 -13.32
N ALA A 372 9.78 23.21 -13.57
CA ALA A 372 9.24 22.37 -12.51
C ALA A 372 10.33 21.73 -11.64
N ILE A 373 11.44 21.30 -12.25
CA ILE A 373 12.62 20.77 -11.54
C ILE A 373 13.21 21.85 -10.64
N ASP A 374 13.45 23.04 -11.19
CA ASP A 374 14.06 24.16 -10.45
C ASP A 374 13.15 24.62 -9.29
N ALA A 375 11.85 24.73 -9.53
CA ALA A 375 10.88 25.10 -8.48
C ALA A 375 10.82 24.04 -7.37
N GLY A 376 10.74 22.76 -7.72
CA GLY A 376 10.66 21.67 -6.74
C GLY A 376 11.90 21.53 -5.86
N ALA A 377 13.06 22.05 -6.31
CA ALA A 377 14.30 22.00 -5.55
C ALA A 377 14.32 22.98 -4.36
N THR A 378 13.44 23.98 -4.33
CA THR A 378 13.48 25.04 -3.32
C THR A 378 12.13 25.43 -2.74
N ALA A 379 11.01 25.02 -3.34
CA ALA A 379 9.68 25.50 -2.95
C ALA A 379 9.07 24.79 -1.72
N PHE A 380 9.76 23.82 -1.13
CA PHE A 380 9.32 23.20 0.12
C PHE A 380 9.65 24.09 1.32
N HIS A 381 8.80 24.03 2.34
CA HIS A 381 8.95 24.77 3.58
C HIS A 381 9.16 23.80 4.74
N ARG A 382 10.18 24.05 5.56
CA ARG A 382 10.35 23.31 6.83
C ARG A 382 9.31 23.82 7.82
N VAL A 383 8.60 22.89 8.45
CA VAL A 383 7.62 23.19 9.49
C VAL A 383 8.31 23.18 10.84
N GLU A 384 8.15 24.26 11.60
CA GLU A 384 8.56 24.30 13.01
C GLU A 384 7.54 23.51 13.84
N VAL A 385 7.97 22.36 14.36
CA VAL A 385 7.09 21.43 15.10
C VAL A 385 6.74 22.03 16.47
N PRO A 386 5.45 22.27 16.78
CA PRO A 386 5.05 22.79 18.08
C PRO A 386 5.35 21.78 19.19
N ALA A 387 5.87 22.25 20.33
CA ALA A 387 6.14 21.38 21.48
C ALA A 387 4.87 20.69 22.01
N SER A 388 3.71 21.31 21.85
CA SER A 388 2.40 20.74 22.22
C SER A 388 2.05 19.44 21.49
N TRP A 389 2.68 19.16 20.35
CA TRP A 389 2.44 17.92 19.59
C TRP A 389 2.89 16.67 20.33
N ALA A 390 3.86 16.77 21.25
CA ALA A 390 4.31 15.66 22.08
C ALA A 390 3.17 15.11 22.98
N ASP A 391 2.23 15.98 23.36
CA ASP A 391 1.11 15.67 24.26
C ASP A 391 -0.24 15.72 23.52
N ALA A 392 -0.24 15.67 22.17
CA ALA A 392 -1.47 15.70 21.39
C ALA A 392 -2.40 14.55 21.80
N VAL A 393 -3.69 14.85 21.98
CA VAL A 393 -4.71 13.90 22.45
C VAL A 393 -5.49 13.35 21.26
N ASP A 394 -5.73 12.04 21.25
CA ASP A 394 -6.53 11.40 20.22
C ASP A 394 -7.98 11.89 20.28
N THR A 395 -8.50 12.44 19.18
CA THR A 395 -9.89 12.86 19.05
C THR A 395 -10.66 11.82 18.25
N THR A 396 -11.49 11.02 18.93
CA THR A 396 -12.29 9.97 18.30
C THR A 396 -13.76 10.35 18.28
N THR A 397 -14.19 11.03 17.23
CA THR A 397 -15.61 11.09 16.86
C THR A 397 -15.75 10.79 15.39
N ALA A 398 -15.58 9.51 15.03
CA ALA A 398 -16.08 9.04 13.75
C ALA A 398 -17.62 9.02 13.83
N PRO A 399 -18.34 9.48 12.80
CA PRO A 399 -19.79 9.38 12.76
C PRO A 399 -20.22 7.91 12.81
N GLU A 400 -21.33 7.65 13.50
CA GLU A 400 -21.93 6.32 13.57
C GLU A 400 -22.38 5.89 12.17
N LEU A 401 -21.96 4.70 11.74
CA LEU A 401 -22.37 4.15 10.45
C LEU A 401 -23.80 3.60 10.56
N VAL A 402 -24.65 3.94 9.60
CA VAL A 402 -26.03 3.44 9.52
C VAL A 402 -26.13 2.32 8.50
N GLY A 403 -26.93 1.29 8.79
CA GLY A 403 -27.20 0.17 7.89
C GLY A 403 -27.19 -1.19 8.59
N ARG A 404 -26.93 -2.25 7.82
CA ARG A 404 -26.96 -3.63 8.33
C ARG A 404 -25.83 -3.88 9.33
N PRO A 405 -26.09 -4.36 10.55
CA PRO A 405 -25.07 -4.53 11.60
C PRO A 405 -23.88 -5.39 11.17
N GLU A 406 -24.11 -6.47 10.43
CA GLU A 406 -23.08 -7.37 9.93
C GLU A 406 -22.14 -6.68 8.92
N VAL A 407 -22.69 -5.83 8.05
CA VAL A 407 -21.91 -5.04 7.09
C VAL A 407 -21.10 -3.97 7.81
N ILE A 408 -21.70 -3.28 8.80
CA ILE A 408 -21.02 -2.26 9.60
C ILE A 408 -19.84 -2.87 10.36
N LYS A 409 -20.04 -4.05 10.96
CA LYS A 409 -18.97 -4.79 11.65
C LYS A 409 -17.83 -5.11 10.68
N GLN A 410 -18.13 -5.71 9.53
CA GLN A 410 -17.15 -6.01 8.49
C GLN A 410 -16.39 -4.76 8.01
N VAL A 411 -17.13 -3.67 7.74
CA VAL A 411 -16.54 -2.41 7.28
C VAL A 411 -15.60 -1.83 8.34
N THR A 412 -16.04 -1.81 9.60
CA THR A 412 -15.32 -1.12 10.68
C THR A 412 -14.12 -1.93 11.16
N GLN A 413 -14.27 -3.25 11.29
CA GLN A 413 -13.23 -4.12 11.86
C GLN A 413 -12.24 -4.64 10.81
N ILE A 414 -12.64 -4.74 9.54
CA ILE A 414 -11.80 -5.31 8.47
C ILE A 414 -11.50 -4.26 7.40
N MET A 415 -12.53 -3.77 6.71
CA MET A 415 -12.30 -3.03 5.46
C MET A 415 -11.70 -1.64 5.67
N LYS A 416 -12.07 -0.92 6.73
CA LYS A 416 -11.49 0.39 7.08
C LYS A 416 -9.99 0.25 7.42
N PRO A 417 -9.57 -0.64 8.35
CA PRO A 417 -8.14 -0.88 8.58
C PRO A 417 -7.39 -1.30 7.31
N VAL A 418 -7.94 -2.23 6.52
CA VAL A 418 -7.34 -2.67 5.25
C VAL A 418 -7.21 -1.50 4.26
N GLY A 419 -8.25 -0.68 4.10
CA GLY A 419 -8.26 0.49 3.21
C GLY A 419 -7.32 1.60 3.65
N ASN A 420 -6.99 1.65 4.94
CA ASN A 420 -5.98 2.54 5.51
C ASN A 420 -4.55 1.97 5.46
N MET A 421 -4.36 0.84 4.75
CA MET A 421 -3.10 0.11 4.64
C MET A 421 -2.59 -0.45 5.98
N ASP A 422 -3.50 -0.72 6.93
CA ASP A 422 -3.20 -1.27 8.26
C ASP A 422 -3.79 -2.68 8.47
N GLY A 423 -4.13 -3.36 7.37
CA GLY A 423 -4.71 -4.70 7.40
C GLY A 423 -3.78 -5.78 7.96
N ASP A 424 -2.47 -5.56 7.91
CA ASP A 424 -1.48 -6.52 8.39
C ASP A 424 -1.47 -6.72 9.91
N ARG A 425 -1.98 -5.73 10.67
CA ARG A 425 -2.12 -5.77 12.14
C ARG A 425 -3.38 -6.49 12.61
N LEU A 426 -4.31 -6.79 11.71
CA LEU A 426 -5.55 -7.48 12.07
C LEU A 426 -5.22 -8.93 12.48
N PRO A 427 -5.62 -9.36 13.70
CA PRO A 427 -5.38 -10.72 14.14
C PRO A 427 -6.32 -11.71 13.45
N VAL A 428 -6.00 -13.00 13.54
CA VAL A 428 -6.79 -14.09 12.94
C VAL A 428 -8.24 -14.08 13.44
N SER A 429 -8.46 -13.75 14.72
CA SER A 429 -9.80 -13.71 15.32
C SER A 429 -10.79 -12.78 14.61
N VAL A 430 -10.30 -11.70 14.00
CA VAL A 430 -11.14 -10.73 13.27
C VAL A 430 -11.82 -11.38 12.05
N PHE A 431 -11.24 -12.44 11.50
CA PHE A 431 -11.74 -13.14 10.32
C PHE A 431 -12.58 -14.39 10.67
N MET A 432 -12.92 -14.62 11.94
CA MET A 432 -13.63 -15.84 12.36
C MET A 432 -15.07 -15.95 11.84
N ASP A 433 -15.69 -14.82 11.49
CA ASP A 433 -16.99 -14.82 10.80
C ASP A 433 -16.86 -15.13 9.29
N HIS A 434 -15.63 -15.20 8.77
CA HIS A 434 -15.28 -15.31 7.35
C HIS A 434 -14.30 -16.48 7.08
N VAL A 435 -14.34 -17.54 7.88
CA VAL A 435 -13.38 -18.67 7.81
C VAL A 435 -13.36 -19.41 6.47
N ASP A 436 -14.46 -19.34 5.71
CA ASP A 436 -14.60 -19.92 4.37
C ASP A 436 -14.31 -18.92 3.24
N GLY A 437 -13.97 -17.68 3.60
CA GLY A 437 -13.67 -16.59 2.67
C GLY A 437 -14.89 -15.85 2.13
N GLN A 438 -16.11 -16.09 2.64
CA GLN A 438 -17.30 -15.33 2.25
C GLN A 438 -17.38 -13.99 3.00
N PHE A 439 -17.84 -12.93 2.32
CA PHE A 439 -17.99 -11.58 2.87
C PHE A 439 -19.40 -11.03 2.59
N GLU A 440 -19.85 -10.13 3.46
CA GLU A 440 -21.12 -9.42 3.34
C GLU A 440 -21.15 -8.46 2.14
N THR A 441 -22.29 -8.41 1.46
CA THR A 441 -22.53 -7.55 0.29
C THR A 441 -22.88 -6.10 0.67
N GLY A 442 -22.66 -5.15 -0.25
CA GLY A 442 -23.03 -3.73 -0.05
C GLY A 442 -22.04 -2.90 0.78
N ALA A 443 -20.89 -3.47 1.15
CA ALA A 443 -19.88 -2.76 1.93
C ALA A 443 -19.22 -1.57 1.19
N ALA A 444 -19.25 -1.55 -0.16
CA ALA A 444 -18.72 -0.47 -0.97
C ALA A 444 -19.37 0.90 -0.65
N ASN A 445 -20.59 0.90 -0.10
CA ASN A 445 -21.34 2.10 0.28
C ASN A 445 -20.63 2.93 1.35
N TYR A 446 -19.72 2.32 2.10
CA TYR A 446 -19.03 2.96 3.22
C TYR A 446 -17.61 3.40 2.86
N GLU A 447 -17.11 3.13 1.65
CA GLU A 447 -15.73 3.46 1.28
C GLU A 447 -15.52 4.97 1.10
N LYS A 448 -16.42 5.63 0.36
CA LYS A 448 -16.40 7.08 0.08
C LYS A 448 -14.99 7.56 -0.25
N ARG A 449 -14.50 7.24 -1.46
CA ARG A 449 -13.07 7.23 -1.78
C ARG A 449 -12.43 8.62 -1.89
N PHE A 450 -13.18 9.65 -2.32
CA PHE A 450 -12.71 11.02 -2.58
C PHE A 450 -11.57 11.11 -3.61
N VAL A 451 -11.67 10.39 -4.72
CA VAL A 451 -10.58 10.29 -5.72
C VAL A 451 -10.80 11.13 -6.98
N ALA A 452 -12.00 11.67 -7.19
CA ALA A 452 -12.28 12.54 -8.33
C ALA A 452 -11.84 13.98 -8.06
N VAL A 453 -11.16 14.58 -9.05
CA VAL A 453 -10.85 16.02 -9.06
C VAL A 453 -12.09 16.85 -9.39
N THR A 454 -13.00 16.27 -10.18
CA THR A 454 -14.23 16.93 -10.63
C THR A 454 -15.41 15.99 -10.53
N ALA A 455 -16.58 16.51 -10.14
CA ALA A 455 -17.84 15.77 -10.07
C ALA A 455 -18.94 16.48 -10.90
N PRO A 456 -19.97 15.76 -11.38
CA PRO A 456 -21.09 16.38 -12.08
C PRO A 456 -21.91 17.28 -11.13
N THR A 457 -22.17 18.52 -11.55
CA THR A 457 -23.18 19.39 -10.93
C THR A 457 -24.43 19.40 -11.78
N TRP A 458 -25.61 19.39 -11.14
CA TRP A 458 -26.90 19.34 -11.84
C TRP A 458 -27.61 20.70 -11.89
N ASP A 459 -28.21 20.99 -13.03
CA ASP A 459 -29.08 22.15 -13.32
C ASP A 459 -30.53 21.64 -13.54
N PRO A 460 -31.44 21.85 -12.58
CA PRO A 460 -32.82 21.37 -12.65
C PRO A 460 -33.66 22.01 -13.76
N GLU A 461 -33.37 23.26 -14.12
CA GLU A 461 -34.16 24.03 -15.08
C GLU A 461 -33.99 23.45 -16.49
N LYS A 462 -32.74 23.19 -16.89
CA LYS A 462 -32.39 22.61 -18.19
C LYS A 462 -32.76 21.13 -18.31
N CYS A 463 -32.90 20.42 -17.19
CA CYS A 463 -33.04 18.97 -17.18
C CYS A 463 -34.38 18.49 -17.76
N ILE A 464 -34.32 17.60 -18.76
CA ILE A 464 -35.52 16.97 -19.34
C ILE A 464 -35.94 15.66 -18.62
N GLN A 465 -35.26 15.29 -17.53
CA GLN A 465 -35.55 14.11 -16.70
C GLN A 465 -35.62 12.80 -17.52
N CYS A 466 -34.63 12.57 -18.38
CA CYS A 466 -34.57 11.38 -19.24
C CYS A 466 -33.84 10.18 -18.62
N ASN A 467 -33.13 10.38 -17.51
CA ASN A 467 -32.30 9.39 -16.80
C ASN A 467 -31.20 8.70 -17.64
N GLN A 468 -30.83 9.26 -18.79
CA GLN A 468 -29.74 8.68 -19.59
C GLN A 468 -28.37 8.82 -18.91
N CYS A 469 -28.14 9.93 -18.19
CA CYS A 469 -26.91 10.15 -17.44
C CYS A 469 -26.69 9.13 -16.30
N THR A 470 -27.78 8.61 -15.73
CA THR A 470 -27.74 7.60 -14.66
C THR A 470 -27.49 6.23 -15.25
N PHE A 471 -28.14 5.91 -16.38
CA PHE A 471 -27.97 4.64 -17.09
C PHE A 471 -26.53 4.37 -17.52
N VAL A 472 -25.83 5.42 -17.97
CA VAL A 472 -24.44 5.30 -18.44
C VAL A 472 -23.41 5.42 -17.32
N CYS A 473 -23.82 5.69 -16.06
CA CYS A 473 -22.88 5.83 -14.97
C CYS A 473 -22.28 4.46 -14.61
N PRO A 474 -20.97 4.23 -14.78
CA PRO A 474 -20.38 2.91 -14.56
C PRO A 474 -20.28 2.52 -13.08
N HIS A 475 -20.49 3.46 -12.15
CA HIS A 475 -20.33 3.25 -10.71
C HIS A 475 -21.60 3.60 -9.91
N ALA A 476 -22.71 3.88 -10.60
CA ALA A 476 -23.98 4.30 -9.98
C ALA A 476 -23.87 5.53 -9.05
N CYS A 477 -22.97 6.48 -9.33
CA CYS A 477 -22.76 7.70 -8.53
C CYS A 477 -23.72 8.85 -8.88
N ILE A 478 -24.60 8.69 -9.87
CA ILE A 478 -25.63 9.67 -10.21
C ILE A 478 -26.93 8.92 -10.41
N ARG A 479 -27.97 9.29 -9.65
CA ARG A 479 -29.21 8.53 -9.52
C ARG A 479 -30.42 9.45 -9.58
N PRO A 480 -31.51 9.03 -10.22
CA PRO A 480 -32.76 9.78 -10.22
C PRO A 480 -33.64 9.32 -9.05
N TYR A 481 -34.21 10.28 -8.33
CA TYR A 481 -35.15 10.06 -7.24
C TYR A 481 -36.45 10.83 -7.50
N ALA A 482 -37.56 10.26 -7.05
CA ALA A 482 -38.86 10.89 -7.06
C ALA A 482 -39.35 11.00 -5.61
N LEU A 483 -39.42 12.22 -5.10
CA LEU A 483 -39.72 12.53 -3.70
C LEU A 483 -41.17 12.98 -3.59
N ASP A 484 -41.92 12.40 -2.65
CA ASP A 484 -43.21 12.96 -2.25
C ASP A 484 -43.04 14.18 -1.33
N ALA A 485 -44.16 14.82 -0.96
CA ALA A 485 -44.12 16.03 -0.15
C ALA A 485 -43.47 15.82 1.23
N GLN A 486 -43.57 14.62 1.81
CA GLN A 486 -42.98 14.31 3.12
C GLN A 486 -41.48 14.07 2.99
N GLU A 487 -41.06 13.27 1.99
CA GLU A 487 -39.64 13.04 1.68
C GLU A 487 -38.94 14.34 1.27
N MET A 488 -39.60 15.22 0.51
CA MET A 488 -39.03 16.52 0.14
C MET A 488 -38.89 17.46 1.34
N ALA A 489 -39.84 17.43 2.29
CA ALA A 489 -39.76 18.22 3.52
C ALA A 489 -38.63 17.76 4.46
N GLY A 490 -38.24 16.48 4.39
CA GLY A 490 -37.13 15.93 5.16
C GLY A 490 -35.77 16.00 4.46
N ALA A 491 -35.73 16.37 3.18
CA ALA A 491 -34.49 16.42 2.41
C ALA A 491 -33.57 17.57 2.90
N PRO A 492 -32.24 17.39 2.86
CA PRO A 492 -31.28 18.45 3.17
C PRO A 492 -31.53 19.71 2.34
N ALA A 493 -31.29 20.89 2.92
CA ALA A 493 -31.62 22.18 2.30
C ALA A 493 -30.94 22.41 0.94
N GLN A 494 -29.77 21.81 0.74
CA GLN A 494 -28.98 21.86 -0.48
C GLN A 494 -29.46 20.89 -1.58
N THR A 495 -30.51 20.10 -1.31
CA THR A 495 -31.06 19.13 -2.26
C THR A 495 -31.69 19.85 -3.44
N LYS A 496 -31.03 19.76 -4.60
CA LYS A 496 -31.60 20.26 -5.86
C LYS A 496 -32.80 19.41 -6.27
N HIS A 497 -33.86 20.04 -6.76
CA HIS A 497 -35.06 19.36 -7.24
C HIS A 497 -35.82 20.16 -8.32
N ALA A 498 -36.73 19.50 -9.04
CA ALA A 498 -37.71 20.13 -9.93
C ALA A 498 -38.95 19.23 -10.11
N PRO A 499 -40.15 19.76 -10.41
CA PRO A 499 -41.35 18.95 -10.56
C PRO A 499 -41.21 17.86 -11.61
N VAL A 500 -41.76 16.66 -11.38
CA VAL A 500 -41.76 15.60 -12.40
C VAL A 500 -42.53 16.07 -13.64
N LYS A 501 -41.85 16.08 -14.80
CA LYS A 501 -42.33 16.74 -16.03
C LYS A 501 -43.31 15.88 -16.86
N ALA A 502 -43.29 14.56 -16.71
CA ALA A 502 -44.05 13.65 -17.58
C ALA A 502 -44.37 12.29 -16.90
N GLY A 503 -45.31 11.55 -17.49
CA GLY A 503 -45.72 10.21 -17.03
C GLY A 503 -46.76 10.24 -15.91
N LYS A 504 -47.05 9.07 -15.34
CA LYS A 504 -48.06 8.90 -14.28
C LYS A 504 -47.69 9.63 -12.98
N ALA A 505 -46.39 9.87 -12.77
CA ALA A 505 -45.82 10.61 -11.65
C ALA A 505 -45.94 12.15 -11.77
N LYS A 506 -46.41 12.68 -12.91
CA LYS A 506 -46.52 14.13 -13.13
C LYS A 506 -47.47 14.77 -12.13
N GLY A 507 -47.00 15.79 -11.41
CA GLY A 507 -47.78 16.52 -10.41
C GLY A 507 -47.93 15.79 -9.08
N LEU A 508 -47.29 14.63 -8.90
CA LEU A 508 -47.32 13.85 -7.66
C LEU A 508 -46.00 13.94 -6.88
N TYR A 509 -44.87 14.10 -7.57
CA TYR A 509 -43.53 14.02 -6.98
C TYR A 509 -42.61 15.14 -7.50
N GLU A 510 -41.62 15.48 -6.68
CA GLU A 510 -40.43 16.25 -7.05
C GLU A 510 -39.34 15.31 -7.55
N TYR A 511 -38.64 15.70 -8.61
CA TYR A 511 -37.52 14.93 -9.17
C TYR A 511 -36.20 15.51 -8.68
N SER A 512 -35.33 14.66 -8.15
CA SER A 512 -33.93 15.00 -7.86
C SER A 512 -32.99 14.09 -8.64
N LEU A 513 -31.96 14.68 -9.27
CA LEU A 513 -30.84 13.93 -9.82
C LEU A 513 -29.68 14.04 -8.84
N ALA A 514 -29.65 13.15 -7.86
CA ALA A 514 -28.64 13.19 -6.82
C ALA A 514 -27.32 12.61 -7.32
N VAL A 515 -26.21 13.23 -6.92
CA VAL A 515 -24.85 12.84 -7.25
C VAL A 515 -24.11 12.51 -5.96
N SER A 516 -23.42 11.36 -5.90
CA SER A 516 -22.44 11.03 -4.86
C SER A 516 -21.07 11.53 -5.33
N PRO A 517 -20.64 12.75 -4.96
CA PRO A 517 -19.33 13.28 -5.34
C PRO A 517 -18.18 12.49 -4.72
N MET A 518 -18.39 11.85 -3.56
CA MET A 518 -17.35 11.10 -2.85
C MET A 518 -17.07 9.72 -3.47
N ASP A 519 -18.06 9.13 -4.14
CA ASP A 519 -17.90 7.87 -4.89
C ASP A 519 -17.64 8.10 -6.39
N CYS A 520 -17.89 9.32 -6.88
CA CYS A 520 -17.68 9.64 -8.30
C CYS A 520 -16.22 9.48 -8.69
N MET A 521 -16.00 8.96 -9.91
CA MET A 521 -14.67 8.81 -10.52
C MET A 521 -14.34 9.91 -11.54
N GLY A 522 -15.21 10.92 -11.70
CA GLY A 522 -14.97 12.08 -12.57
C GLY A 522 -14.85 11.75 -14.07
N CYS A 523 -15.39 10.61 -14.53
CA CYS A 523 -15.18 10.12 -15.90
C CYS A 523 -15.87 10.94 -17.01
N GLY A 524 -16.83 11.80 -16.67
CA GLY A 524 -17.55 12.65 -17.65
C GLY A 524 -18.51 11.92 -18.60
N VAL A 525 -18.68 10.60 -18.49
CA VAL A 525 -19.55 9.81 -19.38
C VAL A 525 -21.01 10.28 -19.34
N CYS A 526 -21.50 10.63 -18.14
CA CYS A 526 -22.84 11.19 -17.94
C CYS A 526 -23.02 12.51 -18.70
N ILE A 527 -22.00 13.38 -18.70
CA ILE A 527 -22.01 14.67 -19.40
C ILE A 527 -22.13 14.47 -20.91
N GLY A 528 -21.32 13.58 -21.50
CA GLY A 528 -21.39 13.27 -22.93
C GLY A 528 -22.75 12.71 -23.38
N MET A 529 -23.49 12.09 -22.46
CA MET A 529 -24.84 11.60 -22.71
C MET A 529 -25.91 12.71 -22.64
N CYS A 530 -25.70 13.75 -21.81
CA CYS A 530 -26.67 14.82 -21.61
C CYS A 530 -26.76 15.76 -22.83
N LYS A 531 -27.84 15.67 -23.61
CA LYS A 531 -28.00 16.46 -24.85
C LYS A 531 -28.46 17.90 -24.65
N VAL A 532 -28.84 18.26 -23.42
CA VAL A 532 -29.40 19.57 -23.08
C VAL A 532 -28.50 20.39 -22.16
N GLY A 533 -27.29 19.90 -21.86
CA GLY A 533 -26.35 20.63 -20.98
C GLY A 533 -26.88 20.84 -19.56
N ALA A 534 -27.69 19.92 -19.05
CA ALA A 534 -28.25 20.00 -17.69
C ALA A 534 -27.30 19.48 -16.59
N ILE A 535 -26.13 18.95 -16.98
CA ILE A 535 -25.06 18.55 -16.06
C ILE A 535 -23.73 19.01 -16.64
N GLU A 536 -22.84 19.50 -15.78
CA GLU A 536 -21.49 19.97 -16.14
C GLU A 536 -20.48 19.47 -15.11
N MET A 537 -19.19 19.39 -15.47
CA MET A 537 -18.14 19.02 -14.51
C MET A 537 -17.75 20.25 -13.68
N ALA A 538 -17.85 20.14 -12.36
CA ALA A 538 -17.39 21.14 -11.40
C ALA A 538 -16.24 20.55 -10.54
N PRO A 539 -15.39 21.38 -9.90
CA PRO A 539 -14.46 20.91 -8.89
C PRO A 539 -15.18 20.09 -7.82
N ALA A 540 -14.70 18.86 -7.54
CA ALA A 540 -15.41 17.92 -6.69
C ALA A 540 -15.66 18.46 -5.27
N GLU A 541 -14.72 19.23 -4.73
CA GLU A 541 -14.81 19.88 -3.43
C GLU A 541 -16.05 20.75 -3.27
N ARG A 542 -16.45 21.46 -4.33
CA ARG A 542 -17.65 22.31 -4.32
C ARG A 542 -18.95 21.52 -4.31
N GLU A 543 -18.89 20.25 -4.69
CA GLU A 543 -20.05 19.38 -4.74
C GLU A 543 -20.14 18.48 -3.51
N PHE A 544 -19.14 18.42 -2.62
CA PHE A 544 -19.15 17.51 -1.45
C PHE A 544 -20.36 17.70 -0.52
N GLU A 545 -20.91 18.90 -0.40
CA GLU A 545 -22.16 19.14 0.35
C GLU A 545 -23.37 18.39 -0.23
N GLN A 546 -23.35 18.07 -1.52
CA GLN A 546 -24.39 17.27 -2.19
C GLN A 546 -24.33 15.79 -1.78
N GLN A 547 -23.26 15.33 -1.13
CA GLN A 547 -23.20 13.97 -0.62
C GLN A 547 -24.34 13.70 0.38
N GLU A 548 -24.63 14.64 1.27
CA GLU A 548 -25.71 14.49 2.25
C GLU A 548 -27.07 14.32 1.56
N SER A 549 -27.32 15.09 0.49
CA SER A 549 -28.53 14.94 -0.34
C SER A 549 -28.58 13.56 -1.01
N PHE A 550 -27.46 13.05 -1.52
CA PHE A 550 -27.39 11.73 -2.11
C PHE A 550 -27.65 10.62 -1.08
N ASP A 551 -26.99 10.69 0.08
CA ASP A 551 -27.15 9.71 1.16
C ASP A 551 -28.59 9.73 1.70
N TYR A 552 -29.17 10.92 1.87
CA TYR A 552 -30.59 11.06 2.24
C TYR A 552 -31.50 10.37 1.22
N CYS A 553 -31.30 10.66 -0.08
CA CYS A 553 -32.12 10.07 -1.13
C CYS A 553 -31.95 8.55 -1.20
N ALA A 554 -30.72 8.04 -1.07
CA ALA A 554 -30.45 6.61 -1.10
C ALA A 554 -31.05 5.83 0.07
N LEU A 555 -31.15 6.45 1.26
CA LEU A 555 -31.62 5.78 2.47
C LEU A 555 -33.12 5.99 2.74
N ASN A 556 -33.68 7.16 2.42
CA ASN A 556 -35.00 7.58 2.89
C ASN A 556 -36.05 7.66 1.77
N VAL A 557 -35.65 7.73 0.50
CA VAL A 557 -36.61 7.88 -0.60
C VAL A 557 -37.02 6.52 -1.14
N SER A 558 -38.32 6.24 -1.07
CA SER A 558 -38.91 5.00 -1.55
C SER A 558 -39.14 4.99 -3.06
N VAL A 559 -38.97 3.83 -3.70
CA VAL A 559 -39.25 3.67 -5.14
C VAL A 559 -40.75 3.82 -5.40
N LYS A 560 -41.14 4.81 -6.21
CA LYS A 560 -42.54 5.11 -6.53
C LYS A 560 -43.05 4.27 -7.71
N PRO A 561 -44.09 3.44 -7.57
CA PRO A 561 -44.60 2.59 -8.65
C PRO A 561 -44.95 3.35 -9.94
N GLU A 562 -45.40 4.60 -9.84
CA GLU A 562 -45.78 5.49 -10.94
C GLU A 562 -44.59 5.96 -11.78
N THR A 563 -43.37 5.80 -11.25
CA THR A 563 -42.11 6.17 -11.93
C THR A 563 -41.44 5.00 -12.63
N VAL A 564 -41.82 3.76 -12.31
CA VAL A 564 -41.14 2.55 -12.77
C VAL A 564 -41.90 1.87 -13.91
N ASP A 565 -41.21 1.66 -15.02
CA ASP A 565 -41.67 0.89 -16.17
C ASP A 565 -40.46 0.25 -16.90
N LEU A 566 -40.72 -0.44 -18.02
CA LEU A 566 -39.67 -1.10 -18.83
C LEU A 566 -38.95 -0.15 -19.81
N THR A 567 -39.18 1.17 -19.72
CA THR A 567 -38.42 2.13 -20.51
C THR A 567 -37.06 2.39 -19.88
N LEU A 568 -36.12 2.95 -20.67
CA LEU A 568 -34.83 3.39 -20.14
C LEU A 568 -35.04 4.33 -18.95
N LYS A 569 -35.95 5.31 -19.06
CA LYS A 569 -36.21 6.26 -17.97
C LYS A 569 -36.71 5.56 -16.70
N GLY A 570 -37.75 4.74 -16.83
CA GLY A 570 -38.42 4.13 -15.68
C GLY A 570 -37.54 3.13 -14.93
N MET A 571 -36.71 2.36 -15.64
CA MET A 571 -35.79 1.40 -15.03
C MET A 571 -34.74 2.06 -14.13
N GLN A 572 -34.40 3.32 -14.37
CA GLN A 572 -33.38 4.03 -13.58
C GLN A 572 -33.86 4.52 -12.22
N PHE A 573 -35.17 4.54 -11.96
CA PHE A 573 -35.70 4.81 -10.62
C PHE A 573 -35.60 3.59 -9.69
N LYS A 574 -35.25 2.41 -10.21
CA LYS A 574 -34.93 1.25 -9.38
C LYS A 574 -33.56 1.43 -8.74
N HIS A 575 -33.41 0.94 -7.52
CA HIS A 575 -32.13 0.92 -6.82
C HIS A 575 -31.11 0.03 -7.56
N PRO A 576 -29.92 0.53 -7.93
CA PRO A 576 -28.85 -0.27 -8.50
C PRO A 576 -28.27 -1.24 -7.46
N LEU A 577 -28.19 -2.53 -7.78
CA LEU A 577 -27.63 -3.55 -6.87
C LEU A 577 -26.12 -3.77 -7.03
N LEU A 578 -25.48 -3.04 -7.95
CA LEU A 578 -24.04 -2.97 -8.13
C LEU A 578 -23.65 -1.50 -8.18
N GLU A 579 -22.88 -1.07 -7.18
CA GLU A 579 -22.51 0.32 -6.97
C GLU A 579 -21.05 0.44 -6.51
N TYR A 580 -20.39 1.53 -6.90
CA TYR A 580 -19.07 1.96 -6.42
C TYR A 580 -17.94 0.92 -6.56
N SER A 581 -17.91 0.19 -7.68
CA SER A 581 -16.83 -0.74 -7.98
C SER A 581 -15.45 -0.05 -8.12
N GLY A 582 -14.38 -0.80 -7.83
CA GLY A 582 -13.01 -0.31 -7.62
C GLY A 582 -12.19 0.04 -8.87
#